data_AF-A0A9R0P421-F1
#
_entry.id   AF-A0A9R0P421-F1
#
_cell.length_a   1.000
_cell.length_b   1.000
_cell.length_c   1.000
_cell.angle_alpha   90.00
_cell.angle_beta   90.00
_cell.angle_gamma   90.00
#
_symmetry.space_group_name_H-M   'P 1'
#
loop_
_entity.id
_entity.type
_entity.pdbx_description
1 polymer ?
#
loop_
_entity_poly.entity_id
_entity_poly.type
_entity_poly.pdbx_seq_one_letter_code
_entity_poly.pdbx_strand_id
1 'polypeptide(L)'
;MFAERGVHAVSNRQICEAAGQGNNAAVGYHFGTKAELVRAIASRHSAAIDELRRRRLAGIGGDATLRDWISCLVTPVVEHLAAAGSSTWYGRFGAQMMTDPALRPIMVEESLSSPALVRIVAGVHRCSPPMPAGVRAERGDMTRQLLVHVVADHERALAEGSPPPRRDWPDVAAGLIDALTGLWSAPVTAPEPADQAGFRPERPGTAPARPAG
;
A
#
# COMPACT_ATOMS: atom_id res chain seq x y z
N MET A 1 -6.45 -3.66 24.36
CA MET A 1 -5.12 -4.10 24.86
C MET A 1 -4.05 -4.25 23.77
N PHE A 2 -4.39 -4.59 22.51
CA PHE A 2 -3.43 -4.79 21.42
C PHE A 2 -3.15 -3.55 20.53
N ALA A 3 -3.86 -2.44 20.78
CA ALA A 3 -3.81 -1.22 19.97
C ALA A 3 -2.70 -0.23 20.38
N GLU A 4 -2.05 -0.40 21.55
CA GLU A 4 -1.24 0.67 22.15
C GLU A 4 0.27 0.43 22.15
N ARG A 5 0.76 -0.79 21.90
CA ARG A 5 2.17 -1.13 22.22
C ARG A 5 3.09 -1.36 21.01
N GLY A 6 2.56 -1.43 19.79
CA GLY A 6 3.35 -1.66 18.57
C GLY A 6 3.99 -3.06 18.51
N VAL A 7 4.29 -3.55 17.31
CA VAL A 7 4.79 -4.91 17.02
C VAL A 7 6.03 -5.32 17.84
N HIS A 8 6.81 -4.36 18.35
CA HIS A 8 7.98 -4.65 19.18
C HIS A 8 7.64 -5.05 20.61
N ALA A 9 6.45 -4.69 21.11
CA ALA A 9 6.02 -5.00 22.47
C ALA A 9 4.97 -6.12 22.54
N VAL A 10 4.62 -6.73 21.40
CA VAL A 10 3.64 -7.81 21.31
C VAL A 10 4.37 -9.14 21.11
N SER A 11 4.19 -10.07 22.04
CA SER A 11 4.80 -11.40 21.96
C SER A 11 4.27 -12.22 20.77
N ASN A 12 5.05 -13.19 20.28
CA ASN A 12 4.63 -14.07 19.18
C ASN A 12 3.26 -14.71 19.44
N ARG A 13 2.98 -15.09 20.70
CA ARG A 13 1.68 -15.63 21.12
C ARG A 13 0.52 -14.66 20.84
N GLN A 14 0.69 -13.39 21.18
CA GLN A 14 -0.34 -12.36 21.00
C GLN A 14 -0.54 -12.00 19.53
N ILE A 15 0.51 -12.08 18.70
CA ILE A 15 0.40 -11.96 17.23
C ILE A 15 -0.42 -13.13 16.65
N CYS A 16 -0.26 -14.35 17.20
CA CYS A 16 -1.02 -15.53 16.77
C CYS A 16 -2.49 -15.49 17.21
N GLU A 17 -2.75 -15.03 18.43
CA GLU A 17 -4.11 -14.75 18.93
C GLU A 17 -4.82 -13.71 18.04
N ALA A 18 -4.13 -12.62 17.69
CA ALA A 18 -4.67 -11.57 16.81
C ALA A 18 -4.87 -12.05 15.36
N ALA A 19 -4.04 -12.99 14.88
CA ALA A 19 -4.23 -13.65 13.60
C ALA A 19 -5.35 -14.73 13.64
N GLY A 20 -6.14 -14.84 14.71
CA GLY A 20 -7.26 -15.78 14.76
C GLY A 20 -6.86 -17.26 14.73
N GLN A 21 -5.64 -17.59 15.19
CA GLN A 21 -5.27 -18.99 15.44
C GLN A 21 -5.86 -19.42 16.78
N GLY A 22 -7.04 -20.04 16.75
CA GLY A 22 -7.77 -20.50 17.94
C GLY A 22 -7.09 -21.61 18.76
N ASN A 23 -5.83 -21.97 18.49
CA ASN A 23 -5.12 -23.02 19.21
C ASN A 23 -3.77 -22.51 19.77
N ASN A 24 -3.86 -21.85 20.92
CA ASN A 24 -2.80 -21.04 21.56
C ASN A 24 -1.56 -21.79 22.08
N ALA A 25 -1.51 -23.13 22.00
CA ALA A 25 -0.41 -23.91 22.57
C ALA A 25 0.71 -24.25 21.57
N ALA A 26 0.40 -24.39 20.27
CA ALA A 26 1.36 -24.89 19.28
C ALA A 26 2.21 -23.77 18.62
N VAL A 27 1.71 -22.54 18.59
CA VAL A 27 2.23 -21.52 17.66
C VAL A 27 3.53 -20.85 18.16
N GLY A 28 3.75 -20.81 19.47
CA GLY A 28 5.00 -20.31 20.05
C GLY A 28 6.24 -21.15 19.71
N TYR A 29 6.05 -22.42 19.35
CA TYR A 29 7.14 -23.37 19.03
C TYR A 29 7.36 -23.58 17.53
N HIS A 30 6.42 -23.17 16.66
CA HIS A 30 6.49 -23.42 15.22
C HIS A 30 7.16 -22.31 14.38
N PHE A 31 7.36 -21.12 14.94
CA PHE A 31 8.04 -20.03 14.23
C PHE A 31 9.35 -19.70 14.93
N GLY A 32 10.47 -19.95 14.23
CA GLY A 32 11.81 -19.70 14.73
C GLY A 32 12.12 -18.21 14.90
N THR A 33 11.54 -17.36 14.04
CA THR A 33 11.72 -15.90 14.09
C THR A 33 10.41 -15.12 13.89
N LYS A 34 10.41 -13.86 14.34
CA LYS A 34 9.33 -12.90 14.10
C LYS A 34 9.04 -12.70 12.60
N ALA A 35 10.08 -12.71 11.77
CA ALA A 35 9.96 -12.59 10.32
C ALA A 35 9.20 -13.79 9.71
N GLU A 36 9.47 -15.01 10.17
CA GLU A 36 8.75 -16.22 9.73
C GLU A 36 7.29 -16.20 10.14
N LEU A 37 6.98 -15.75 11.38
CA LEU A 37 5.61 -15.58 11.83
C LEU A 37 4.85 -14.56 10.97
N VAL A 38 5.46 -13.40 10.71
CA VAL A 38 4.88 -12.36 9.85
C VAL A 38 4.62 -12.90 8.45
N ARG A 39 5.60 -13.60 7.87
CA ARG A 39 5.47 -14.24 6.56
C ARG A 39 4.30 -15.24 6.53
N ALA A 40 4.19 -16.10 7.54
CA ALA A 40 3.12 -17.10 7.60
C ALA A 40 1.72 -16.46 7.70
N ILE A 41 1.58 -15.41 8.51
CA ILE A 41 0.31 -14.66 8.61
C ILE A 41 0.00 -13.99 7.27
N ALA A 42 0.96 -13.25 6.71
CA ALA A 42 0.81 -12.56 5.44
C ALA A 42 0.42 -13.54 4.32
N SER A 43 1.13 -14.66 4.20
CA SER A 43 0.88 -15.69 3.19
C SER A 43 -0.54 -16.26 3.27
N ARG A 44 -1.02 -16.59 4.48
CA ARG A 44 -2.38 -17.11 4.67
C ARG A 44 -3.46 -16.12 4.20
N HIS A 45 -3.33 -14.85 4.57
CA HIS A 45 -4.27 -13.82 4.18
C HIS A 45 -4.16 -13.46 2.69
N SER A 46 -2.93 -13.38 2.17
CA SER A 46 -2.67 -13.17 0.75
C SER A 46 -3.29 -14.27 -0.11
N ALA A 47 -3.24 -15.54 0.30
CA ALA A 47 -3.87 -16.63 -0.43
C ALA A 47 -5.39 -16.47 -0.55
N ALA A 48 -6.07 -16.08 0.54
CA ALA A 48 -7.51 -15.83 0.54
C ALA A 48 -7.90 -14.63 -0.33
N ILE A 49 -7.13 -13.54 -0.24
CA ILE A 49 -7.31 -12.34 -1.08
C ILE A 49 -7.03 -12.66 -2.55
N ASP A 50 -6.02 -13.50 -2.84
CA ASP A 50 -5.64 -13.87 -4.20
C ASP A 50 -6.73 -14.67 -4.91
N GLU A 51 -7.43 -15.53 -4.18
CA GLU A 51 -8.60 -16.25 -4.68
C GLU A 51 -9.72 -15.28 -5.10
N LEU A 52 -10.00 -14.26 -4.28
CA LEU A 52 -10.96 -13.19 -4.61
C LEU A 52 -10.51 -12.38 -5.84
N ARG A 53 -9.21 -12.07 -5.96
CA ARG A 53 -8.63 -11.40 -7.14
C ARG A 53 -8.83 -12.23 -8.41
N ARG A 54 -8.56 -13.54 -8.36
CA ARG A 54 -8.70 -14.45 -9.52
C ARG A 54 -10.14 -14.50 -10.02
N ARG A 55 -11.12 -14.59 -9.11
CA ARG A 55 -12.54 -14.53 -9.48
C ARG A 55 -12.92 -13.22 -10.18
N ARG A 56 -12.46 -12.08 -9.66
CA ARG A 56 -12.74 -10.77 -10.26
C ARG A 56 -12.07 -10.59 -11.62
N LEU A 57 -10.83 -11.05 -11.76
CA LEU A 57 -10.09 -11.01 -13.03
C LEU A 57 -10.72 -11.86 -14.13
N ALA A 58 -11.44 -12.92 -13.78
CA ALA A 58 -12.19 -13.73 -14.75
C ALA A 58 -13.37 -12.96 -15.37
N GLY A 59 -13.89 -11.94 -14.67
CA GLY A 59 -14.98 -11.09 -15.15
C GLY A 59 -14.53 -9.81 -15.86
N ILE A 60 -13.22 -9.51 -15.89
CA ILE A 60 -12.71 -8.32 -16.58
C ILE A 60 -12.61 -8.57 -18.09
N GLY A 61 -13.26 -7.70 -18.87
CA GLY A 61 -13.22 -7.69 -20.34
C GLY A 61 -12.00 -6.98 -20.93
N GLY A 62 -11.85 -7.03 -22.25
CA GLY A 62 -10.77 -6.35 -22.98
C GLY A 62 -10.87 -4.82 -22.97
N ASP A 63 -12.04 -4.29 -22.64
CA ASP A 63 -12.40 -2.87 -22.53
C ASP A 63 -12.35 -2.34 -21.08
N ALA A 64 -11.78 -3.11 -20.15
CA ALA A 64 -11.69 -2.74 -18.74
C ALA A 64 -10.99 -1.39 -18.52
N THR A 65 -11.66 -0.52 -17.77
CA THR A 65 -11.20 0.83 -17.44
C THR A 65 -10.19 0.83 -16.30
N LEU A 66 -9.51 1.97 -16.07
CA LEU A 66 -8.66 2.15 -14.88
C LEU A 66 -9.42 1.84 -13.59
N ARG A 67 -10.70 2.26 -13.50
CA ARG A 67 -11.54 2.01 -12.33
C ARG A 67 -11.79 0.52 -12.11
N ASP A 68 -11.95 -0.26 -13.16
CA ASP A 68 -12.17 -1.72 -13.06
C ASP A 68 -10.93 -2.43 -12.52
N TRP A 69 -9.74 -2.02 -12.97
CA TRP A 69 -8.47 -2.54 -12.45
C TRP A 69 -8.23 -2.13 -11.00
N ILE A 70 -8.54 -0.90 -10.61
CA ILE A 70 -8.49 -0.43 -9.22
C ILE A 70 -9.51 -1.19 -8.35
N SER A 71 -10.71 -1.46 -8.87
CA SER A 71 -11.71 -2.31 -8.18
C SER A 71 -11.17 -3.73 -7.93
N CYS A 72 -10.50 -4.33 -8.91
CA CYS A 72 -9.84 -5.63 -8.72
C CYS A 72 -8.70 -5.61 -7.71
N LEU A 73 -8.08 -4.44 -7.47
CA LEU A 73 -7.06 -4.26 -6.44
C LEU A 73 -7.67 -4.14 -5.03
N VAL A 74 -8.70 -3.31 -4.90
CA VAL A 74 -9.27 -2.89 -3.60
C VAL A 74 -10.27 -3.91 -3.07
N THR A 75 -11.26 -4.30 -3.87
CA THR A 75 -12.42 -5.02 -3.37
C THR A 75 -12.08 -6.38 -2.74
N PRO A 76 -11.14 -7.20 -3.27
CA PRO A 76 -10.70 -8.42 -2.61
C PRO A 76 -10.20 -8.25 -1.18
N VAL A 77 -9.49 -7.15 -0.90
CA VAL A 77 -8.96 -6.87 0.45
C VAL A 77 -10.11 -6.54 1.40
N VAL A 78 -11.03 -5.70 0.94
CA VAL A 78 -12.19 -5.28 1.72
C VAL A 78 -13.16 -6.44 1.97
N GLU A 79 -13.45 -7.26 0.96
CA GLU A 79 -14.29 -8.45 1.09
C GLU A 79 -13.71 -9.46 2.07
N HIS A 80 -12.38 -9.69 2.01
CA HIS A 80 -11.70 -10.56 2.95
C HIS A 80 -11.85 -10.09 4.40
N LEU A 81 -11.72 -8.79 4.65
CA LEU A 81 -11.89 -8.22 5.99
C LEU A 81 -13.35 -8.22 6.44
N ALA A 82 -14.28 -7.89 5.55
CA ALA A 82 -15.71 -7.91 5.83
C ALA A 82 -16.21 -9.31 6.21
N ALA A 83 -15.76 -10.34 5.49
CA ALA A 83 -16.15 -11.73 5.73
C ALA A 83 -15.68 -12.25 7.09
N ALA A 84 -14.58 -11.72 7.61
CA ALA A 84 -14.01 -12.16 8.86
C ALA A 84 -14.51 -11.32 10.08
N GLY A 85 -15.24 -10.22 9.85
CA GLY A 85 -16.03 -9.50 10.85
C GLY A 85 -15.21 -8.61 11.80
N SER A 86 -15.80 -8.23 12.95
CA SER A 86 -15.13 -7.38 13.96
C SER A 86 -14.04 -8.09 14.76
N SER A 87 -13.89 -9.40 14.59
CA SER A 87 -12.86 -10.20 15.25
C SER A 87 -11.50 -10.12 14.54
N THR A 88 -11.43 -9.49 13.36
CA THR A 88 -10.17 -9.39 12.62
C THR A 88 -9.27 -8.29 13.15
N TRP A 89 -7.98 -8.59 13.10
CA TRP A 89 -6.89 -7.64 13.35
C TRP A 89 -5.97 -7.48 12.13
N TYR A 90 -6.34 -8.09 11.00
CA TYR A 90 -5.45 -8.19 9.85
C TYR A 90 -5.19 -6.82 9.22
N GLY A 91 -6.18 -5.93 9.18
CA GLY A 91 -5.99 -4.56 8.67
C GLY A 91 -4.94 -3.82 9.50
N ARG A 92 -5.11 -3.81 10.82
CA ARG A 92 -4.17 -3.17 11.77
C ARG A 92 -2.79 -3.83 11.77
N PHE A 93 -2.73 -5.16 11.68
CA PHE A 93 -1.48 -5.90 11.52
C PHE A 93 -0.74 -5.43 10.26
N GLY A 94 -1.41 -5.41 9.11
CA GLY A 94 -0.84 -4.96 7.84
C GLY A 94 -0.28 -3.54 7.94
N ALA A 95 -1.02 -2.61 8.57
CA ALA A 95 -0.56 -1.24 8.77
C ALA A 95 0.72 -1.15 9.58
N GLN A 96 0.84 -1.92 10.66
CA GLN A 96 2.07 -1.93 11.45
C GLN A 96 3.24 -2.54 10.68
N MET A 97 3.02 -3.60 9.90
CA MET A 97 4.07 -4.24 9.10
C MET A 97 4.60 -3.32 8.00
N MET A 98 3.72 -2.54 7.39
CA MET A 98 4.10 -1.59 6.33
C MET A 98 4.91 -0.40 6.84
N THR A 99 4.86 -0.09 8.15
CA THR A 99 5.65 0.97 8.78
C THR A 99 7.02 0.48 9.27
N ASP A 100 7.19 -0.82 9.53
CA ASP A 100 8.46 -1.39 9.98
C ASP A 100 9.40 -1.65 8.77
N PRO A 101 10.58 -0.99 8.69
CA PRO A 101 11.50 -1.17 7.56
C PRO A 101 12.02 -2.59 7.37
N ALA A 102 12.10 -3.39 8.43
CA ALA A 102 12.59 -4.76 8.36
C ALA A 102 11.49 -5.75 7.91
N LEU A 103 10.21 -5.41 8.15
CA LEU A 103 9.08 -6.29 7.85
C LEU A 103 8.34 -5.90 6.56
N ARG A 104 8.37 -4.62 6.18
CA ARG A 104 7.77 -4.12 4.93
C ARG A 104 8.23 -4.90 3.69
N PRO A 105 9.53 -5.21 3.48
CA PRO A 105 9.96 -5.99 2.31
C PRO A 105 9.28 -7.35 2.22
N ILE A 106 9.10 -8.04 3.36
CA ILE A 106 8.43 -9.34 3.44
C ILE A 106 6.97 -9.21 3.00
N MET A 107 6.24 -8.21 3.48
CA MET A 107 4.84 -7.98 3.09
C MET A 107 4.70 -7.70 1.59
N VAL A 108 5.62 -6.91 1.03
CA VAL A 108 5.65 -6.56 -0.39
C VAL A 108 5.97 -7.79 -1.24
N GLU A 109 6.97 -8.56 -0.87
CA GLU A 109 7.37 -9.81 -1.54
C GLU A 109 6.22 -10.82 -1.55
N GLU A 110 5.63 -11.09 -0.38
CA GLU A 110 4.49 -12.02 -0.27
C GLU A 110 3.30 -11.57 -1.12
N SER A 111 3.04 -10.25 -1.18
CA SER A 111 1.96 -9.72 -2.02
C SER A 111 2.26 -9.86 -3.51
N LEU A 112 3.48 -9.53 -3.95
CA LEU A 112 3.89 -9.57 -5.35
C LEU A 112 4.16 -10.99 -5.88
N SER A 113 4.24 -11.99 -5.00
CA SER A 113 4.26 -13.40 -5.39
C SER A 113 2.95 -13.84 -6.08
N SER A 114 1.86 -13.11 -5.89
CA SER A 114 0.55 -13.35 -6.52
C SER A 114 0.57 -12.99 -8.02
N PRO A 115 0.36 -13.96 -8.94
CA PRO A 115 0.24 -13.67 -10.36
C PRO A 115 -0.98 -12.80 -10.68
N ALA A 116 -2.06 -12.93 -9.91
CA ALA A 116 -3.26 -12.13 -10.09
C ALA A 116 -2.98 -10.65 -9.76
N LEU A 117 -2.28 -10.37 -8.67
CA LEU A 117 -1.88 -9.00 -8.31
C LEU A 117 -0.97 -8.39 -9.37
N VAL A 118 0.03 -9.14 -9.84
CA VAL A 118 0.92 -8.68 -10.92
C VAL A 118 0.12 -8.32 -12.17
N ARG A 119 -0.87 -9.15 -12.57
CA ARG A 119 -1.76 -8.86 -13.69
C ARG A 119 -2.62 -7.61 -13.46
N ILE A 120 -3.14 -7.41 -12.25
CA ILE A 120 -3.91 -6.22 -11.87
C ILE A 120 -3.05 -4.96 -11.97
N VAL A 121 -1.85 -4.97 -11.38
CA VAL A 121 -0.91 -3.85 -11.42
C VAL A 121 -0.53 -3.51 -12.86
N ALA A 122 -0.29 -4.52 -13.70
CA ALA A 122 -0.05 -4.30 -15.13
C ALA A 122 -1.25 -3.65 -15.83
N GLY A 123 -2.48 -4.04 -15.46
CA GLY A 123 -3.71 -3.40 -15.96
C GLY A 123 -3.82 -1.94 -15.56
N VAL A 124 -3.61 -1.62 -14.28
CA VAL A 124 -3.55 -0.24 -13.76
C VAL A 124 -2.53 0.57 -14.56
N HIS A 125 -1.32 0.04 -14.74
CA HIS A 125 -0.26 0.73 -15.48
C HIS A 125 -0.62 1.01 -16.94
N ARG A 126 -1.30 0.08 -17.63
CA ARG A 126 -1.72 0.24 -19.04
C ARG A 126 -2.84 1.27 -19.19
N CYS A 127 -3.78 1.32 -18.26
CA CYS A 127 -4.92 2.23 -18.31
C CYS A 127 -4.61 3.62 -17.73
N SER A 128 -3.43 3.81 -17.14
CA SER A 128 -3.02 5.11 -16.58
C SER A 128 -2.37 5.99 -17.67
N PRO A 129 -2.49 7.33 -17.56
CA PRO A 129 -1.76 8.24 -18.43
C PRO A 129 -0.24 7.98 -18.42
N PRO A 130 0.49 8.29 -19.52
CA PRO A 130 1.94 8.17 -19.55
C PRO A 130 2.60 8.96 -18.42
N MET A 131 3.52 8.32 -17.69
CA MET A 131 4.24 8.93 -16.58
C MET A 131 5.65 8.33 -16.45
N PRO A 132 6.63 9.11 -15.95
CA PRO A 132 7.97 8.60 -15.64
C PRO A 132 7.92 7.41 -14.68
N ALA A 133 8.91 6.51 -14.79
CA ALA A 133 8.98 5.32 -13.94
C ALA A 133 9.05 5.65 -12.43
N GLY A 134 9.75 6.73 -12.06
CA GLY A 134 9.82 7.20 -10.68
C GLY A 134 8.44 7.58 -10.12
N VAL A 135 7.66 8.36 -10.86
CA VAL A 135 6.30 8.76 -10.48
C VAL A 135 5.37 7.56 -10.39
N ARG A 136 5.52 6.58 -11.28
CA ARG A 136 4.77 5.32 -11.23
C ARG A 136 5.07 4.52 -9.96
N ALA A 137 6.34 4.42 -9.59
CA ALA A 137 6.76 3.74 -8.38
C ALA A 137 6.21 4.45 -7.13
N GLU A 138 6.30 5.78 -7.11
CA GLU A 138 5.75 6.64 -6.05
C GLU A 138 4.23 6.44 -5.87
N ARG A 139 3.45 6.48 -6.97
CA ARG A 139 2.01 6.20 -6.92
C ARG A 139 1.70 4.79 -6.44
N GLY A 140 2.55 3.81 -6.78
CA GLY A 140 2.48 2.46 -6.25
C GLY A 140 2.66 2.41 -4.73
N ASP A 141 3.61 3.17 -4.19
CA ASP A 141 3.82 3.28 -2.74
C ASP A 141 2.66 3.97 -2.03
N MET A 142 2.18 5.09 -2.56
CA MET A 142 0.98 5.79 -2.06
C MET A 142 -0.24 4.87 -2.07
N THR A 143 -0.42 4.09 -3.13
CA THR A 143 -1.51 3.10 -3.23
C THR A 143 -1.47 2.09 -2.10
N ARG A 144 -0.28 1.52 -1.82
CA ARG A 144 -0.10 0.57 -0.70
C ARG A 144 -0.40 1.21 0.64
N GLN A 145 0.07 2.43 0.87
CA GLN A 145 -0.20 3.17 2.11
C GLN A 145 -1.70 3.40 2.30
N LEU A 146 -2.38 3.96 1.29
CA LEU A 146 -3.81 4.24 1.37
C LEU A 146 -4.63 2.97 1.61
N LEU A 147 -4.37 1.91 0.82
CA LEU A 147 -5.12 0.66 0.93
C LEU A 147 -4.99 0.02 2.31
N VAL A 148 -3.77 0.01 2.87
CA VAL A 148 -3.51 -0.65 4.16
C VAL A 148 -4.00 0.19 5.35
N HIS A 149 -3.77 1.50 5.35
CA HIS A 149 -4.14 2.33 6.50
C HIS A 149 -5.63 2.60 6.59
N VAL A 150 -6.33 2.82 5.46
CA VAL A 150 -7.78 3.07 5.49
C VAL A 150 -8.55 1.85 6.02
N VAL A 151 -8.19 0.64 5.62
CA VAL A 151 -8.84 -0.57 6.15
C VAL A 151 -8.50 -0.81 7.62
N ALA A 152 -7.29 -0.48 8.06
CA ALA A 152 -6.87 -0.58 9.45
C ALA A 152 -7.62 0.41 10.36
N ASP A 153 -7.85 1.62 9.89
CA ASP A 153 -8.58 2.65 10.62
C ASP A 153 -10.07 2.31 10.71
N HIS A 154 -10.66 1.77 9.65
CA HIS A 154 -12.03 1.27 9.69
C HIS A 154 -12.19 0.08 10.65
N GLU A 155 -11.29 -0.91 10.58
CA GLU A 155 -11.26 -2.05 11.51
C GLU A 155 -11.13 -1.58 12.97
N ARG A 156 -10.33 -0.53 13.22
CA ARG A 156 -10.18 0.07 14.56
C ARG A 156 -11.46 0.75 15.04
N ALA A 157 -12.08 1.57 14.21
CA ALA A 157 -13.32 2.26 14.56
C ALA A 157 -14.44 1.27 14.92
N LEU A 158 -14.57 0.17 14.15
CA LEU A 158 -15.50 -0.91 14.45
C LEU A 158 -15.20 -1.57 15.81
N ALA A 159 -13.93 -1.83 16.11
CA ALA A 159 -13.52 -2.44 17.38
C ALA A 159 -13.72 -1.53 18.59
N GLU A 160 -13.63 -0.22 18.41
CA GLU A 160 -13.80 0.81 19.46
C GLU A 160 -15.25 1.27 19.61
N GLY A 161 -16.17 0.82 18.74
CA GLY A 161 -17.56 1.29 18.71
C GLY A 161 -17.70 2.77 18.35
N SER A 162 -16.66 3.38 17.77
CA SER A 162 -16.67 4.76 17.33
C SER A 162 -17.30 4.85 15.93
N PRO A 163 -18.12 5.86 15.61
CA PRO A 163 -18.73 5.98 14.29
C PRO A 163 -17.63 6.18 13.23
N PRO A 164 -17.42 5.21 12.33
CA PRO A 164 -16.39 5.35 11.30
C PRO A 164 -16.80 6.42 10.27
N PRO A 165 -15.84 7.11 9.62
CA PRO A 165 -16.14 8.03 8.52
C PRO A 165 -16.91 7.39 7.36
N ARG A 166 -16.74 6.08 7.17
CA ARG A 166 -17.42 5.23 6.18
C ARG A 166 -18.25 4.19 6.93
N ARG A 167 -19.52 4.04 6.57
CA ARG A 167 -20.50 3.32 7.41
C ARG A 167 -20.22 1.83 7.49
N ASP A 168 -19.76 1.25 6.41
CA ASP A 168 -19.47 -0.17 6.28
C ASP A 168 -18.32 -0.43 5.30
N TRP A 169 -17.97 -1.71 5.14
CA TRP A 169 -16.93 -2.17 4.23
C TRP A 169 -17.20 -1.80 2.75
N PRO A 170 -18.41 -1.95 2.19
CA PRO A 170 -18.74 -1.43 0.86
C PRO A 170 -18.42 0.05 0.66
N ASP A 171 -18.77 0.91 1.63
CA ASP A 171 -18.47 2.35 1.60
C ASP A 171 -16.95 2.62 1.61
N VAL A 172 -16.19 1.81 2.37
CA VAL A 172 -14.72 1.84 2.39
C VAL A 172 -14.14 1.48 1.02
N ALA A 173 -14.63 0.39 0.41
CA ALA A 173 -14.18 -0.02 -0.92
C ALA A 173 -14.45 1.06 -1.96
N ALA A 174 -15.67 1.61 -2.00
CA ALA A 174 -16.04 2.67 -2.93
C ALA A 174 -15.12 3.89 -2.79
N GLY A 175 -14.91 4.37 -1.56
CA GLY A 175 -14.04 5.51 -1.29
C GLY A 175 -12.58 5.27 -1.69
N LEU A 176 -12.04 4.09 -1.43
CA LEU A 176 -10.69 3.70 -1.86
C LEU A 176 -10.59 3.62 -3.38
N ILE A 177 -11.59 3.06 -4.06
CA ILE A 177 -11.62 2.98 -5.52
C ILE A 177 -11.63 4.39 -6.12
N ASP A 178 -12.44 5.31 -5.59
CA ASP A 178 -12.48 6.71 -6.05
C ASP A 178 -11.13 7.40 -5.87
N ALA A 179 -10.58 7.34 -4.66
CA ALA A 179 -9.31 8.00 -4.32
C ALA A 179 -8.15 7.45 -5.15
N LEU A 180 -8.03 6.13 -5.27
CA LEU A 180 -6.96 5.50 -6.04
C LEU A 180 -7.13 5.69 -7.55
N THR A 181 -8.37 5.71 -8.06
CA THR A 181 -8.59 6.05 -9.48
C THR A 181 -8.11 7.48 -9.75
N GLY A 182 -8.46 8.44 -8.88
CA GLY A 182 -7.97 9.82 -8.98
C GLY A 182 -6.45 9.94 -8.87
N LEU A 183 -5.83 9.21 -7.93
CA LEU A 183 -4.38 9.16 -7.76
C LEU A 183 -3.68 8.69 -9.05
N TRP A 184 -4.19 7.63 -9.67
CA TRP A 184 -3.59 7.07 -10.88
C TRP A 184 -3.91 7.86 -12.14
N SER A 185 -5.04 8.58 -12.20
CA SER A 185 -5.41 9.44 -13.33
C SER A 185 -4.85 10.86 -13.25
N ALA A 186 -4.37 11.30 -12.08
CA ALA A 186 -3.88 12.66 -11.88
C ALA A 186 -2.75 13.00 -12.88
N PRO A 187 -2.68 14.26 -13.38
CA PRO A 187 -1.58 14.70 -14.22
C PRO A 187 -0.24 14.64 -13.46
N VAL A 188 0.85 14.50 -14.20
CA VAL A 188 2.20 14.61 -13.64
C VAL A 188 2.65 16.05 -13.77
N THR A 189 2.94 16.70 -12.65
CA THR A 189 3.60 18.02 -12.68
C THR A 189 4.97 17.84 -13.31
N ALA A 190 5.23 18.49 -14.44
CA ALA A 190 6.57 18.53 -15.00
C ALA A 190 7.50 19.20 -13.98
N PRO A 191 8.71 18.69 -13.74
CA PRO A 191 9.69 19.44 -12.97
C PRO A 191 9.86 20.80 -13.66
N GLU A 192 9.72 21.90 -12.91
CA GLU A 192 10.12 23.20 -13.42
C GLU A 192 11.56 23.06 -13.94
N PRO A 193 11.86 23.49 -15.18
CA PRO A 193 13.24 23.52 -15.62
C PRO A 193 13.99 24.36 -14.60
N ALA A 194 14.94 23.73 -13.90
CA ALA A 194 15.80 24.42 -12.96
C ALA A 194 16.34 25.67 -13.65
N ASP A 195 15.96 26.83 -13.11
CA ASP A 195 16.29 28.13 -13.65
C ASP A 195 17.81 28.15 -13.88
N GLN A 196 18.25 28.20 -15.15
CA GLN A 196 19.66 28.39 -15.53
C GLN A 196 20.09 29.84 -15.26
N ALA A 197 19.52 30.48 -14.25
CA ALA A 197 19.86 31.81 -13.79
C ALA A 197 20.96 31.69 -12.73
N GLY A 198 22.23 31.74 -13.17
CA GLY A 198 23.30 32.02 -12.21
C GLY A 198 24.74 31.71 -12.57
N PHE A 199 25.09 31.36 -13.81
CA PHE A 199 26.49 31.42 -14.22
C PHE A 199 26.64 32.25 -15.50
N ARG A 200 26.65 33.57 -15.32
CA ARG A 200 27.31 34.47 -16.27
C ARG A 200 28.79 34.49 -15.89
N PRO A 201 29.72 34.00 -16.73
CA PRO A 201 31.13 34.28 -16.50
C PRO A 201 31.33 35.81 -16.64
N GLU A 202 31.86 36.45 -15.59
CA GLU A 202 32.28 37.83 -15.66
C GLU A 202 33.28 38.00 -16.81
N ARG A 203 33.03 38.97 -17.70
CA ARG A 203 34.02 39.35 -18.71
C ARG A 203 35.25 39.91 -17.98
N PRO A 204 36.48 39.50 -18.33
CA PRO A 204 37.66 40.11 -17.74
C PRO A 204 37.67 41.61 -18.07
N GLY A 205 37.74 42.43 -17.02
CA GLY A 205 37.79 43.89 -17.15
C GLY A 205 38.98 44.32 -18.00
N THR A 206 38.71 45.15 -19.01
CA THR A 206 39.70 45.87 -19.79
C THR A 206 40.56 46.72 -18.85
N ALA A 207 41.86 46.40 -18.76
CA ALA A 207 42.82 47.20 -18.01
C ALA A 207 42.90 48.63 -18.62
N PRO A 208 42.98 49.70 -17.80
CA PRO A 208 43.15 51.04 -18.31
C PRO A 208 44.58 51.21 -18.88
N ALA A 209 44.66 51.77 -20.09
CA ALA A 209 45.91 52.15 -20.73
C ALA A 209 46.66 53.20 -19.89
N ARG A 210 47.96 52.96 -19.63
CA ARG A 210 48.85 53.97 -19.05
C ARG A 210 49.04 55.12 -20.04
N PRO A 211 48.96 56.38 -19.62
CA PRO A 211 49.36 57.48 -20.50
C PRO A 211 50.88 57.50 -20.64
N ALA A 212 51.33 57.70 -21.86
CA ALA A 212 52.71 58.06 -22.20
C ALA A 212 52.81 59.58 -22.30
N GLY A 213 53.80 60.17 -21.64
CA GLY A 213 54.14 61.60 -21.74
C GLY A 213 53.88 62.37 -20.46
#